data_AF-A0A1H3GFI3-F1
#
_entry.id   AF-A0A1H3GFI3-F1
#
_cell.length_a   1.000
_cell.length_b   1.000
_cell.length_c   1.000
_cell.angle_alpha   90.00
_cell.angle_beta   90.00
_cell.angle_gamma   90.00
#
_symmetry.space_group_name_H-M   'P 1'
#
loop_
_entity.id
_entity.type
_entity.pdbx_description
1 polymer ?
#
loop_
_entity_poly.entity_id
_entity_poly.type
_entity_poly.pdbx_seq_one_letter_code
_entity_poly.pdbx_strand_id
1 'polypeptide(L)'
;MSFYNIYKYIKYIHHGRKIIIRSNFRVQWSLYVDAKTQEKAMLIFQLVSEAIDLPLQIENCEPYWRNRSQYEITFTTTWEGVTPPEAVFRTLAAADTLAWEWNVRCPVEWEDGLFEFGGQSVKTKLANLLWIGFELEKEATQKQTIQEGTVYETKIP
;
A
#
# COMPACT_ATOMS: atom_id res chain seq x y z
N MET A 1 26.09 -7.14 -22.45
CA MET A 1 24.96 -6.25 -22.15
C MET A 1 23.94 -6.42 -23.25
N SER A 2 22.86 -7.16 -22.97
CA SER A 2 21.72 -7.29 -23.88
C SER A 2 20.46 -6.99 -23.09
N PHE A 3 19.80 -5.91 -23.46
CA PHE A 3 18.40 -5.66 -23.20
C PHE A 3 17.56 -6.80 -23.81
N TYR A 4 16.32 -6.95 -23.35
CA TYR A 4 15.30 -7.97 -23.70
C TYR A 4 15.14 -9.14 -22.72
N ASN A 5 14.29 -8.93 -21.71
CA ASN A 5 13.10 -9.77 -21.50
C ASN A 5 12.20 -9.18 -20.39
N ILE A 6 11.70 -7.97 -20.63
CA ILE A 6 10.50 -7.48 -19.93
C ILE A 6 9.35 -7.82 -20.88
N TYR A 7 8.50 -8.75 -20.45
CA TYR A 7 7.10 -9.01 -20.88
C TYR A 7 6.80 -10.51 -20.73
N LYS A 8 6.77 -10.97 -19.48
CA LYS A 8 6.07 -12.21 -19.14
C LYS A 8 4.76 -11.90 -18.42
N TYR A 9 4.01 -10.94 -18.96
CA TYR A 9 2.57 -10.98 -18.81
C TYR A 9 2.10 -12.22 -19.55
N ILE A 10 1.48 -13.16 -18.85
CA ILE A 10 0.71 -14.23 -19.50
C ILE A 10 -0.49 -13.54 -20.18
N LYS A 11 -0.25 -13.12 -21.42
CA LYS A 11 -1.25 -12.85 -22.45
C LYS A 11 -1.88 -14.20 -22.80
N TYR A 12 -2.94 -14.60 -22.10
CA TYR A 12 -3.91 -15.48 -22.75
C TYR A 12 -4.74 -14.61 -23.72
N ILE A 13 -4.24 -14.43 -24.94
CA ILE A 13 -5.07 -14.01 -26.06
C ILE A 13 -5.74 -15.28 -26.60
N HIS A 14 -6.88 -15.66 -26.04
CA HIS A 14 -7.90 -16.34 -26.82
C HIS A 14 -8.93 -15.27 -27.20
N HIS A 15 -8.98 -14.89 -28.48
CA HIS A 15 -10.01 -14.05 -29.09
C HIS A 15 -10.06 -12.55 -28.71
N GLY A 16 -8.93 -11.84 -28.70
CA GLY A 16 -8.95 -10.36 -28.74
C GLY A 16 -9.51 -9.65 -27.49
N ARG A 17 -9.63 -10.35 -26.36
CA ARG A 17 -10.08 -9.76 -25.08
C ARG A 17 -8.88 -9.38 -24.21
N LYS A 18 -8.85 -8.12 -23.72
CA LYS A 18 -7.87 -7.63 -22.74
C LYS A 18 -8.22 -8.21 -21.36
N ILE A 19 -7.38 -9.08 -20.82
CA ILE A 19 -7.50 -9.57 -19.44
C ILE A 19 -6.84 -8.53 -18.53
N ILE A 20 -7.60 -7.99 -17.59
CA ILE A 20 -7.11 -7.06 -16.56
C ILE A 20 -6.97 -7.87 -15.27
N ILE A 21 -5.74 -8.05 -14.81
CA ILE A 21 -5.46 -8.70 -13.53
C ILE A 21 -5.66 -7.65 -12.43
N ARG A 22 -6.54 -7.99 -11.48
CA ARG A 22 -6.81 -7.20 -10.28
C ARG A 22 -6.26 -7.94 -9.08
N SER A 23 -5.77 -7.19 -8.10
CA SER A 23 -5.18 -7.74 -6.88
C SER A 23 -5.46 -6.81 -5.71
N ASN A 24 -5.19 -7.30 -4.51
CA ASN A 24 -5.22 -6.48 -3.32
C ASN A 24 -3.81 -5.93 -3.05
N PHE A 25 -3.75 -4.72 -2.53
CA PHE A 25 -2.51 -4.07 -2.15
C PHE A 25 -2.64 -3.52 -0.74
N ARG A 26 -1.53 -3.57 0.01
CA ARG A 26 -1.40 -2.97 1.32
C ARG A 26 -0.41 -1.83 1.24
N VAL A 27 -0.75 -0.70 1.84
CA VAL A 27 0.17 0.41 2.04
C VAL A 27 0.50 0.48 3.51
N GLN A 28 1.77 0.32 3.84
CA GLN A 28 2.30 0.60 5.17
C GLN A 28 2.81 2.02 5.21
N TRP A 29 2.31 2.79 6.17
CA TRP A 29 2.70 4.17 6.40
C TRP A 29 3.51 4.26 7.69
N SER A 30 4.51 5.13 7.68
CA SER A 30 5.34 5.45 8.83
C SER A 30 5.40 6.95 9.02
N LEU A 31 5.13 7.42 10.23
CA LEU A 31 5.14 8.83 10.60
C LEU A 31 6.17 9.07 11.70
N TYR A 32 6.92 10.15 11.61
CA TYR A 32 7.65 10.71 12.75
C TYR A 32 7.01 12.03 13.16
N VAL A 33 6.51 12.09 14.39
CA VAL A 33 5.80 13.25 14.92
C VAL A 33 6.56 13.87 16.10
N ASP A 34 6.56 15.19 16.16
CA ASP A 34 7.07 15.95 17.30
C ASP A 34 6.01 15.97 18.42
N ALA A 35 6.18 15.07 19.39
CA ALA A 35 5.23 14.88 20.47
C ALA A 35 5.95 14.40 21.73
N LYS A 36 5.68 15.09 22.85
CA LYS A 36 6.23 14.72 24.17
C LYS A 36 5.47 13.61 24.87
N THR A 37 4.26 13.29 24.41
CA THR A 37 3.40 12.26 24.99
C THR A 37 2.66 11.51 23.88
N GLN A 38 2.24 10.29 24.17
CA GLN A 38 1.52 9.45 23.23
C GLN A 38 0.16 10.06 22.85
N GLU A 39 -0.53 10.71 23.80
CA GLU A 39 -1.81 11.37 23.53
C GLU A 39 -1.66 12.48 22.49
N LYS A 40 -0.57 13.25 22.55
CA LYS A 40 -0.27 14.27 21.53
C LYS A 40 0.06 13.66 20.18
N ALA A 41 0.81 12.56 20.17
CA ALA A 41 1.11 11.82 18.94
C ALA A 41 -0.19 11.33 18.27
N MET A 42 -1.13 10.82 19.07
CA MET A 42 -2.44 10.36 18.60
C MET A 42 -3.33 11.48 18.07
N LEU A 43 -3.27 12.70 18.66
CA LEU A 43 -3.97 13.86 18.09
C LEU A 43 -3.44 14.23 16.70
N ILE A 44 -2.12 14.15 16.49
CA ILE A 44 -1.52 14.37 15.17
C ILE A 44 -1.96 13.27 14.20
N PHE A 45 -2.00 12.01 14.64
CA PHE A 45 -2.52 10.91 13.83
C PHE A 45 -3.99 11.11 13.46
N GLN A 46 -4.82 11.66 14.35
CA GLN A 46 -6.20 11.96 14.01
C GLN A 46 -6.31 12.95 12.85
N LEU A 47 -5.46 13.99 12.82
CA LEU A 47 -5.39 14.92 11.68
C LEU A 47 -4.95 14.22 10.38
N VAL A 48 -4.06 13.23 10.48
CA VAL A 48 -3.68 12.38 9.33
C VAL A 48 -4.89 11.57 8.85
N SER A 49 -5.64 10.96 9.76
CA SER A 49 -6.85 10.20 9.43
C SER A 49 -7.91 11.06 8.75
N GLU A 50 -8.12 12.29 9.24
CA GLU A 50 -9.05 13.26 8.66
C GLU A 50 -8.57 13.73 7.28
N ALA A 51 -7.26 13.92 7.09
CA ALA A 51 -6.70 14.36 5.81
C ALA A 51 -6.72 13.28 4.72
N ILE A 52 -6.52 12.01 5.08
CA ILE A 52 -6.55 10.89 4.13
C ILE A 52 -8.01 10.52 3.78
N ASP A 53 -8.95 10.68 4.72
CA ASP A 53 -10.36 10.29 4.57
C ASP A 53 -10.55 8.82 4.14
N LEU A 54 -9.78 7.93 4.77
CA LEU A 54 -9.84 6.48 4.56
C LEU A 54 -9.85 5.74 5.90
N PRO A 55 -10.37 4.50 5.92
CA PRO A 55 -10.19 3.63 7.08
C PRO A 55 -8.70 3.34 7.28
N LEU A 56 -8.13 3.85 8.38
CA LEU A 56 -6.75 3.60 8.78
C LEU A 56 -6.72 2.57 9.90
N GLN A 57 -5.81 1.61 9.80
CA GLN A 57 -5.53 0.68 10.90
C GLN A 57 -4.17 1.02 11.51
N ILE A 58 -4.17 1.58 12.73
CA ILE A 58 -2.91 1.75 13.48
C ILE A 58 -2.33 0.39 13.81
N GLU A 59 -1.03 0.26 13.59
CA GLU A 59 -0.25 -0.90 13.98
C GLU A 59 0.61 -0.61 15.20
N ASN A 60 1.24 0.57 15.25
CA ASN A 60 2.11 0.96 16.35
C ASN A 60 2.08 2.47 16.62
N CYS A 61 2.34 2.85 17.87
CA CYS A 61 2.55 4.24 18.29
C CYS A 61 3.50 4.25 19.50
N GLU A 62 4.79 4.44 19.24
CA GLU A 62 5.85 4.27 20.23
C GLU A 62 6.81 5.48 20.25
N PRO A 63 7.47 5.76 21.39
CA PRO A 63 8.50 6.78 21.44
C PRO A 63 9.63 6.46 20.46
N TYR A 64 10.07 7.46 19.69
CA TYR A 64 11.15 7.28 18.73
C TYR A 64 12.46 6.97 19.47
N TRP A 65 13.11 5.85 19.11
CA TRP A 65 14.26 5.30 19.84
C TRP A 65 15.42 6.30 20.00
N ARG A 66 15.57 7.22 19.05
CA ARG A 66 16.66 8.20 19.04
C ARG A 66 16.35 9.48 19.80
N ASN A 67 15.06 9.86 19.88
CA ASN A 67 14.62 11.10 20.53
C ASN A 67 13.28 10.88 21.21
N ARG A 68 13.29 10.88 22.55
CA ARG A 68 12.09 10.66 23.37
C ARG A 68 11.06 11.80 23.31
N SER A 69 11.38 12.91 22.64
CA SER A 69 10.40 13.97 22.34
C SER A 69 9.69 13.73 20.99
N GLN A 70 9.88 12.58 20.37
CA GLN A 70 9.26 12.20 19.11
C GLN A 70 8.58 10.85 19.26
N TYR A 71 7.56 10.62 18.44
CA TYR A 71 6.89 9.33 18.32
C TYR A 71 6.97 8.83 16.88
N GLU A 72 7.11 7.52 16.76
CA GLU A 72 6.90 6.79 15.52
C GLU A 72 5.50 6.20 15.53
N ILE A 73 4.74 6.46 14.48
CA ILE A 73 3.41 5.88 14.28
C ILE A 73 3.44 5.09 12.99
N THR A 74 3.05 3.82 13.05
CA THR A 74 2.86 3.00 11.85
C THR A 74 1.39 2.62 11.72
N PHE A 75 0.89 2.69 10.50
CA PHE A 75 -0.50 2.36 10.19
C PHE A 75 -0.61 1.84 8.76
N THR A 76 -1.76 1.28 8.43
CA THR A 76 -2.01 0.71 7.11
C THR A 76 -3.28 1.21 6.46
N THR A 77 -3.25 1.19 5.12
CA THR A 77 -4.42 1.26 4.26
C THR A 77 -4.38 0.12 3.25
N THR A 78 -5.54 -0.25 2.69
CA THR A 78 -5.64 -1.33 1.70
C THR A 78 -6.40 -0.88 0.46
N TRP A 79 -6.02 -1.44 -0.69
CA TRP A 79 -6.69 -1.26 -1.98
C TRP A 79 -7.13 -2.61 -2.51
N GLU A 80 -8.43 -2.86 -2.50
CA GLU A 80 -9.00 -4.13 -2.91
C GLU A 80 -9.37 -4.15 -4.39
N GLY A 81 -9.03 -5.24 -5.08
CA GLY A 81 -9.51 -5.50 -6.45
C GLY A 81 -9.05 -4.46 -7.48
N VAL A 82 -7.90 -3.83 -7.29
CA VAL A 82 -7.37 -2.78 -8.19
C VAL A 82 -6.23 -3.31 -9.08
N THR A 83 -5.92 -2.56 -10.14
CA THR A 83 -4.71 -2.81 -10.93
C THR A 83 -3.49 -2.16 -10.27
N PRO A 84 -2.24 -2.60 -10.55
CA PRO A 84 -1.06 -1.95 -9.98
C PRO A 84 -0.97 -0.44 -10.25
N PRO A 85 -1.22 0.07 -11.49
CA PRO A 85 -1.22 1.51 -11.74
C PRO A 85 -2.30 2.27 -10.94
N GLU A 86 -3.45 1.64 -10.72
CA GLU A 86 -4.54 2.21 -9.92
C GLU A 86 -4.17 2.25 -8.43
N ALA A 87 -3.52 1.21 -7.91
CA ALA A 87 -2.99 1.20 -6.55
C ALA A 87 -1.97 2.33 -6.33
N VAL A 88 -1.02 2.48 -7.25
CA VAL A 88 -0.04 3.58 -7.23
C VAL A 88 -0.74 4.94 -7.24
N PHE A 89 -1.70 5.13 -8.15
CA PHE A 89 -2.44 6.38 -8.23
C PHE A 89 -3.20 6.70 -6.94
N ARG A 90 -3.93 5.74 -6.37
CA ARG A 90 -4.68 5.92 -5.12
C ARG A 90 -3.75 6.21 -3.94
N THR A 91 -2.63 5.50 -3.84
CA THR A 91 -1.60 5.79 -2.82
C THR A 91 -1.05 7.20 -2.97
N LEU A 92 -0.73 7.64 -4.18
CA LEU A 92 -0.24 9.01 -4.43
C LEU A 92 -1.30 10.07 -4.15
N ALA A 93 -2.58 9.80 -4.44
CA ALA A 93 -3.68 10.71 -4.11
C ALA A 93 -3.82 10.90 -2.59
N ALA A 94 -3.73 9.80 -1.82
CA ALA A 94 -3.68 9.88 -0.35
C ALA A 94 -2.41 10.58 0.14
N ALA A 95 -1.26 10.31 -0.46
CA ALA A 95 0.01 10.92 -0.13
C ALA A 95 0.00 12.45 -0.35
N ASP A 96 -0.65 12.91 -1.41
CA ASP A 96 -0.77 14.34 -1.72
C ASP A 96 -1.51 15.10 -0.62
N THR A 97 -2.46 14.50 0.12
CA THR A 97 -3.14 15.21 1.20
C THR A 97 -2.22 15.51 2.40
N LEU A 98 -1.09 14.80 2.52
CA LEU A 98 -0.23 14.81 3.70
C LEU A 98 1.06 15.62 3.55
N ALA A 99 1.55 15.81 2.33
CA ALA A 99 2.80 16.54 2.07
C ALA A 99 2.75 17.35 0.78
N TRP A 100 3.57 18.40 0.72
CA TRP A 100 3.70 19.28 -0.45
C TRP A 100 4.57 18.67 -1.54
N GLU A 101 5.52 17.84 -1.16
CA GLU A 101 6.49 17.23 -2.07
C GLU A 101 6.78 15.81 -1.62
N TRP A 102 7.06 14.92 -2.58
CA TRP A 102 7.40 13.53 -2.32
C TRP A 102 8.64 13.13 -3.09
N ASN A 103 9.54 12.41 -2.43
CA ASN A 103 10.57 11.63 -3.09
C ASN A 103 10.04 10.21 -3.24
N VAL A 104 9.72 9.81 -4.47
CA VAL A 104 9.14 8.50 -4.78
C VAL A 104 10.12 7.63 -5.55
N ARG A 105 10.08 6.33 -5.27
CA ARG A 105 10.76 5.32 -6.08
C ARG A 105 9.87 4.92 -7.25
N CYS A 106 10.47 4.52 -8.38
CA CYS A 106 9.70 3.95 -9.47
C CYS A 106 9.03 2.65 -9.02
N PRO A 107 7.77 2.40 -9.40
CA PRO A 107 7.14 1.10 -9.12
C PRO A 107 7.89 -0.01 -9.87
N VAL A 108 8.21 -1.09 -9.16
CA VAL A 108 8.91 -2.27 -9.70
C VAL A 108 8.06 -3.50 -9.46
N GLU A 109 7.90 -4.32 -10.50
CA GLU A 109 7.34 -5.67 -10.41
C GLU A 109 8.44 -6.67 -10.73
N TRP A 110 8.70 -7.58 -9.80
CA TRP A 110 9.74 -8.60 -9.89
C TRP A 110 9.20 -9.89 -10.53
N GLU A 111 10.10 -10.77 -10.96
CA GLU A 111 9.73 -12.02 -11.67
C GLU A 111 8.90 -13.00 -10.84
N ASP A 112 9.02 -12.94 -9.50
CA ASP A 112 8.24 -13.73 -8.54
C ASP A 112 6.85 -13.15 -8.25
N GLY A 113 6.50 -12.02 -8.87
CA GLY A 113 5.23 -11.33 -8.67
C GLY A 113 5.20 -10.40 -7.47
N LEU A 114 6.35 -10.17 -6.82
CA LEU A 114 6.51 -9.11 -5.83
C LEU A 114 6.37 -7.74 -6.51
N PHE A 115 5.63 -6.84 -5.87
CA PHE A 115 5.44 -5.48 -6.33
C PHE A 115 5.87 -4.52 -5.23
N GLU A 116 6.73 -3.57 -5.58
CA GLU A 116 7.24 -2.56 -4.67
C GLU A 116 7.02 -1.16 -5.24
N PHE A 117 6.49 -0.28 -4.42
CA PHE A 117 6.45 1.16 -4.69
C PHE A 117 6.49 1.89 -3.36
N GLY A 118 7.31 2.93 -3.23
CA GLY A 118 7.42 3.64 -1.96
C GLY A 118 7.81 5.09 -2.16
N GLY A 119 7.61 5.87 -1.12
CA GLY A 119 7.93 7.28 -1.12
C GLY A 119 8.08 7.83 0.27
N GLN A 120 8.77 8.95 0.39
CA GLN A 120 8.97 9.66 1.65
C GLN A 120 8.98 11.18 1.47
N SER A 121 8.70 11.88 2.56
CA SER A 121 8.73 13.34 2.61
C SER A 121 9.11 13.87 4.00
N VAL A 122 9.75 15.04 4.00
CA VAL A 122 9.95 15.91 5.17
C VAL A 122 9.21 17.25 5.02
N LYS A 123 8.52 17.47 3.90
CA LYS A 123 7.79 18.71 3.57
C LYS A 123 6.29 18.50 3.75
N THR A 124 5.89 18.25 4.98
CA THR A 124 4.55 17.83 5.38
C THR A 124 3.58 19.02 5.44
N LYS A 125 2.28 18.74 5.24
CA LYS A 125 1.19 19.73 5.33
C LYS A 125 0.69 19.90 6.76
N LEU A 126 0.89 18.89 7.60
CA LEU A 126 0.37 18.84 8.96
C LEU A 126 1.43 19.32 9.97
N ALA A 127 1.01 20.20 10.87
CA ALA A 127 1.88 20.69 11.94
C ALA A 127 2.38 19.53 12.81
N ASN A 128 3.65 19.61 13.23
CA ASN A 128 4.32 18.61 14.06
C ASN A 128 4.48 17.21 13.44
N LEU A 129 4.12 17.02 12.17
CA LEU A 129 4.53 15.84 11.39
C LEU A 129 5.89 16.13 10.76
N LEU A 130 6.96 15.52 11.24
CA LEU A 130 8.33 15.84 10.82
C LEU A 130 8.76 15.07 9.57
N TRP A 131 8.28 13.83 9.44
CA TRP A 131 8.59 12.95 8.33
C TRP A 131 7.44 11.98 8.12
N ILE A 132 7.23 11.59 6.87
CA ILE A 132 6.26 10.58 6.48
C ILE A 132 6.87 9.71 5.38
N GLY A 133 6.60 8.42 5.44
CA GLY A 133 6.92 7.46 4.38
C GLY A 133 5.79 6.48 4.16
N PHE A 134 5.77 5.89 2.97
CA PHE A 134 4.89 4.79 2.64
C PHE A 134 5.60 3.72 1.82
N GLU A 135 5.12 2.49 1.99
CA GLU A 135 5.51 1.30 1.23
C GLU A 135 4.23 0.61 0.75
N LEU A 136 4.05 0.55 -0.57
CA LEU A 136 2.96 -0.12 -1.26
C LEU A 136 3.45 -1.47 -1.76
N GLU A 137 2.79 -2.52 -1.29
CA GLU A 137 3.08 -3.90 -1.64
C GLU A 137 1.82 -4.61 -2.10
N LYS A 138 1.99 -5.58 -2.99
CA LYS A 138 0.91 -6.47 -3.41
C LYS A 138 0.68 -7.52 -2.33
N GLU A 139 -0.55 -7.68 -1.88
CA GLU A 139 -0.86 -8.74 -0.93
C GLU A 139 -0.72 -10.10 -1.60
N ALA A 140 -0.01 -11.01 -0.93
CA ALA A 140 0.06 -12.39 -1.38
C ALA A 140 -1.36 -12.95 -1.47
N THR A 141 -1.77 -13.36 -2.66
CA THR A 141 -3.02 -14.11 -2.83
C THR A 141 -2.87 -15.39 -2.02
N GLN A 142 -3.53 -15.49 -0.87
CA GLN A 142 -3.68 -16.78 -0.21
C GLN A 142 -4.33 -17.70 -1.24
N LYS A 143 -3.58 -18.71 -1.69
CA LYS A 143 -4.16 -19.79 -2.49
C LYS A 143 -5.20 -20.45 -1.59
N GLN A 144 -6.46 -20.02 -1.69
CA GLN A 144 -7.55 -20.89 -1.31
C GLN A 144 -7.45 -22.08 -2.26
N THR A 145 -6.91 -23.18 -1.76
CA THR A 145 -7.11 -24.49 -2.36
C THR A 145 -8.62 -24.68 -2.42
N ILE A 146 -9.22 -24.39 -3.58
CA ILE A 146 -10.55 -24.90 -3.89
C ILE A 146 -10.36 -26.41 -3.81
N GLN A 147 -10.86 -27.03 -2.74
CA GLN A 147 -11.05 -28.47 -2.73
C GLN A 147 -11.87 -28.78 -3.96
N GLU A 148 -11.31 -29.57 -4.89
CA GLU A 148 -12.01 -30.03 -6.09
C GLU A 148 -13.37 -30.58 -5.66
N GLY A 149 -14.42 -29.81 -5.94
CA GLY A 149 -15.78 -30.19 -5.63
C GLY A 149 -16.11 -31.47 -6.39
N THR A 150 -16.49 -32.50 -5.65
CA THR A 150 -17.06 -33.74 -6.15
C THR A 150 -18.15 -33.40 -7.17
N VAL A 151 -17.92 -33.75 -8.43
CA VAL A 151 -18.93 -33.67 -9.49
C VAL A 151 -20.02 -34.68 -9.17
N TYR A 152 -21.20 -34.22 -8.78
CA TYR A 152 -22.38 -35.07 -8.76
C TYR A 152 -22.93 -35.15 -10.18
N GLU A 153 -22.75 -36.31 -10.83
CA GLU A 153 -23.52 -36.66 -12.02
C GLU A 153 -24.98 -36.89 -11.62
N THR A 154 -25.84 -35.89 -11.84
CA THR A 154 -27.28 -36.11 -11.82
C THR A 154 -27.68 -36.80 -13.11
N LYS A 155 -27.94 -38.12 -13.04
CA LYS A 155 -28.72 -38.81 -14.08
C LYS A 155 -30.14 -38.25 -14.05
N ILE A 156 -30.51 -37.55 -15.12
CA ILE A 156 -31.90 -37.18 -15.40
C ILE A 156 -32.62 -38.46 -15.91
N PRO A 157 -33.85 -38.76 -15.43
CA PRO A 157 -34.56 -40.02 -15.67
C PRO A 157 -34.88 -40.33 -17.13
#